data_AF-A0A534T1V1-F1
#
_entry.id   AF-A0A534T1V1-F1
#
_cell.length_a   1.000
_cell.length_b   1.000
_cell.length_c   1.000
_cell.angle_alpha   90.00
_cell.angle_beta   90.00
_cell.angle_gamma   90.00
#
_symmetry.space_group_name_H-M   'P 1'
#
loop_
_entity.id
_entity.type
_entity.pdbx_description
1 polymer ?
#
loop_
_entity_poly.entity_id
_entity_poly.type
_entity_poly.pdbx_seq_one_letter_code
_entity_poly.pdbx_strand_id
1 'polypeptide(L)'
;MLFQRVLRALTTLLGTTLIIFILVRVVPADPAVSIAGPKADPETLAAIRKDLGLDDPLPVQYGRYLAGLAHGDLGRSYMTGRRVADVIAERVPATALLAAVSLSLGFLAGLVVGIATAARRGSAIDVAVLVGTLVGLSLPTFWLGNLLIYGFSYRLKLLPLGGYGTVWHLVLPAATLAILEFFFYARFVHTNVG
;
A
#
# COMPACT_ATOMS: atom_id res chain seq x y z
N MET A 1 -8.20 2.40 30.26
CA MET A 1 -8.33 2.65 28.80
C MET A 1 -7.00 2.53 28.04
N LEU A 2 -5.89 3.11 28.51
CA LEU A 2 -4.59 3.02 27.82
C LEU A 2 -4.02 1.58 27.77
N PHE A 3 -4.06 0.85 28.89
CA PHE A 3 -3.59 -0.54 28.96
C PHE A 3 -4.27 -1.44 27.91
N GLN A 4 -5.59 -1.32 27.74
CA GLN A 4 -6.33 -2.07 26.72
C GLN A 4 -5.91 -1.69 25.29
N ARG A 5 -5.53 -0.43 25.04
CA ARG A 5 -5.03 0.01 23.73
C ARG A 5 -3.63 -0.56 23.44
N VAL A 6 -2.74 -0.51 24.42
CA VAL A 6 -1.39 -1.10 24.32
C VAL A 6 -1.46 -2.60 24.12
N LEU A 7 -2.30 -3.30 24.89
CA LEU A 7 -2.47 -4.74 24.76
C LEU A 7 -3.02 -5.12 23.38
N ARG A 8 -4.04 -4.41 22.87
CA ARG A 8 -4.55 -4.61 21.52
C ARG A 8 -3.47 -4.38 20.46
N ALA A 9 -2.71 -3.28 20.57
CA ALA A 9 -1.62 -2.98 19.64
C ALA A 9 -0.56 -4.07 19.64
N LEU A 10 -0.12 -4.54 20.82
CA LEU A 10 0.85 -5.62 20.94
C LEU A 10 0.33 -6.94 20.35
N THR A 11 -0.92 -7.32 20.64
CA THR A 11 -1.54 -8.52 20.07
C THR A 11 -1.62 -8.42 18.55
N THR A 12 -2.01 -7.27 18.01
CA THR A 12 -2.05 -7.05 16.56
C THR A 12 -0.65 -7.14 15.96
N LEU A 13 0.36 -6.47 16.55
CA LEU A 13 1.73 -6.52 16.06
C LEU A 13 2.28 -7.94 16.09
N LEU A 14 2.16 -8.65 17.21
CA LEU A 14 2.64 -10.03 17.34
C LEU A 14 1.93 -10.98 16.37
N GLY A 15 0.61 -10.82 16.19
CA GLY A 15 -0.14 -11.59 15.21
C GLY A 15 0.33 -11.31 13.78
N THR A 16 0.48 -10.04 13.41
CA THR A 16 0.95 -9.64 12.09
C THR A 16 2.38 -10.11 11.82
N THR A 17 3.31 -9.93 12.77
CA THR A 17 4.69 -10.38 12.62
C THR A 17 4.79 -11.90 12.50
N LEU A 18 3.99 -12.64 13.28
CA LEU A 18 3.95 -14.10 13.21
C LEU A 18 3.42 -14.58 11.86
N ILE A 19 2.32 -14.01 11.38
CA ILE A 19 1.75 -14.34 10.07
C ILE A 19 2.76 -14.06 8.96
N ILE A 20 3.37 -12.88 8.94
CA ILE A 20 4.39 -12.52 7.94
C ILE A 20 5.60 -13.48 8.02
N PHE A 21 6.08 -13.77 9.23
CA PHE A 21 7.21 -14.66 9.47
C PHE A 21 6.94 -16.08 8.95
N ILE A 22 5.71 -16.59 9.11
CA ILE A 22 5.28 -17.87 8.57
C ILE A 22 5.18 -17.79 7.05
N LEU A 23 4.50 -16.77 6.50
CA LEU A 23 4.31 -16.61 5.06
C LEU A 23 5.65 -16.59 4.31
N VAL A 24 6.65 -15.85 4.81
CA VAL A 24 7.99 -15.79 4.20
C VAL A 24 8.68 -17.17 4.16
N ARG A 25 8.38 -18.06 5.11
CA ARG A 25 8.97 -19.43 5.15
C ARG A 25 8.15 -20.48 4.43
N VAL A 26 6.85 -20.25 4.24
CA VAL A 26 5.97 -21.14 3.48
C VAL A 26 6.19 -20.93 1.98
N VAL A 27 6.55 -19.72 1.55
CA VAL A 27 6.95 -19.48 0.17
C VAL A 27 8.19 -20.33 -0.14
N PRO A 28 8.19 -21.15 -1.22
CA PRO A 28 9.31 -22.00 -1.62
C PRO A 28 10.45 -21.15 -2.22
N ALA A 29 11.00 -20.26 -1.41
CA ALA A 29 12.13 -19.41 -1.74
C ALA A 29 13.12 -19.50 -0.58
N ASP A 30 14.23 -20.21 -0.80
CA ASP A 30 15.32 -20.24 0.16
C ASP A 30 16.06 -18.88 0.13
N PRO A 31 16.12 -18.14 1.25
CA PRO A 31 16.86 -16.89 1.31
C PRO A 31 18.34 -17.06 0.93
N ALA A 32 18.95 -18.20 1.25
CA ALA A 32 20.33 -18.48 0.86
C ALA A 32 20.49 -18.58 -0.66
N VAL A 33 19.53 -19.21 -1.35
CA VAL A 33 19.51 -19.27 -2.83
C VAL A 33 19.23 -17.89 -3.43
N SER A 34 18.41 -17.08 -2.77
CA SER A 34 18.11 -15.71 -3.22
C SER A 34 19.34 -14.81 -3.16
N ILE A 35 20.23 -15.03 -2.18
CA ILE A 35 21.47 -14.28 -2.00
C ILE A 35 22.60 -14.83 -2.88
N ALA A 36 22.82 -16.14 -2.86
CA ALA A 36 23.94 -16.79 -3.56
C ALA A 36 23.68 -16.98 -5.06
N GLY A 37 22.42 -16.94 -5.48
CA GLY A 37 21.97 -17.25 -6.82
C GLY A 37 21.69 -18.74 -7.05
N PRO A 38 20.95 -19.09 -8.11
CA PRO A 38 20.47 -20.44 -8.36
C PRO A 38 21.56 -21.46 -8.73
N LYS A 39 22.81 -21.01 -8.97
CA LYS A 39 23.95 -21.86 -9.34
C LYS A 39 25.01 -21.96 -8.24
N ALA A 40 24.73 -21.44 -7.04
CA ALA A 40 25.66 -21.52 -5.93
C ALA A 40 25.93 -22.98 -5.52
N ASP A 41 27.17 -23.27 -5.17
CA ASP A 41 27.58 -24.57 -4.68
C ASP A 41 26.96 -24.86 -3.29
N PRO A 42 26.76 -26.14 -2.92
CA PRO A 42 26.12 -26.50 -1.66
C PRO A 42 26.86 -26.00 -0.41
N GLU A 43 28.18 -25.83 -0.48
CA GLU A 43 29.00 -25.35 0.64
C GLU A 43 28.74 -23.87 0.91
N THR A 44 28.73 -23.04 -0.14
CA THR A 44 28.32 -21.62 -0.04
C THR A 44 26.90 -21.47 0.48
N LEU A 45 25.96 -22.30 0.03
CA LEU A 45 24.57 -22.25 0.52
C LEU A 45 24.47 -22.63 2.00
N ALA A 46 25.20 -23.64 2.45
CA ALA A 46 25.23 -24.04 3.86
C ALA A 46 25.84 -22.95 4.76
N ALA A 47 26.91 -22.29 4.29
CA ALA A 47 27.52 -21.17 5.00
C ALA A 47 26.54 -20.01 5.17
N ILE A 48 25.81 -19.63 4.11
CA ILE A 48 24.83 -18.54 4.16
C ILE A 48 23.65 -18.90 5.08
N ARG A 49 23.14 -20.13 5.03
CA ARG A 49 22.06 -20.58 5.93
C ARG A 49 22.47 -20.49 7.39
N LYS A 50 23.70 -20.89 7.70
CA LYS A 50 24.27 -20.80 9.04
C LYS A 50 24.41 -19.34 9.49
N ASP A 51 24.93 -18.46 8.64
CA ASP A 51 25.10 -17.04 8.94
C ASP A 51 23.75 -16.32 9.17
N LEU A 52 22.72 -16.70 8.41
CA LEU A 52 21.35 -16.22 8.61
C LEU A 52 20.64 -16.91 9.77
N GLY A 53 21.23 -17.96 10.35
CA GLY A 53 20.63 -18.83 11.36
C GLY A 53 19.31 -19.46 10.90
N LEU A 54 19.23 -19.84 9.62
CA LEU A 54 18.08 -20.54 9.03
C LEU A 54 17.98 -22.00 9.50
N ASP A 55 19.08 -22.54 10.03
CA ASP A 55 19.16 -23.92 10.56
C ASP A 55 18.61 -24.03 12.00
N ASP A 56 18.37 -22.90 12.68
CA ASP A 56 17.86 -22.90 14.05
C ASP A 56 16.36 -23.30 14.09
N PRO A 57 15.85 -23.81 15.22
CA PRO A 57 14.42 -24.02 15.39
C PRO A 57 13.61 -22.74 15.14
N LEU A 58 12.46 -22.86 14.46
CA LEU A 58 11.60 -21.72 14.10
C LEU A 58 11.29 -20.76 15.27
N PRO A 59 11.01 -21.23 16.51
CA PRO A 59 10.79 -20.34 17.64
C PRO A 59 12.00 -19.46 17.97
N VAL A 60 13.22 -19.98 17.82
CA VAL A 60 14.47 -19.25 18.07
C VAL A 60 14.66 -18.18 17.00
N GLN A 61 14.43 -18.53 15.73
CA GLN A 61 14.46 -17.57 14.63
C GLN A 61 13.44 -16.43 14.84
N TYR A 62 12.23 -16.76 15.29
CA TYR A 62 11.19 -15.77 15.56
C TYR A 62 11.55 -14.88 16.75
N GLY A 63 12.10 -15.45 17.82
CA GLY A 63 12.60 -14.70 18.97
C GLY A 63 13.68 -13.69 18.58
N ARG A 64 14.66 -14.08 17.76
CA ARG A 64 15.69 -13.16 17.24
C ARG A 64 15.08 -12.06 16.37
N TYR A 65 14.13 -12.40 15.52
CA TYR A 65 13.42 -11.41 14.70
C TYR A 65 12.68 -10.37 15.56
N LEU A 66 11.92 -10.82 16.57
CA LEU A 66 11.23 -9.92 17.49
C LEU A 66 12.20 -9.07 18.32
N ALA A 67 13.32 -9.64 18.76
CA ALA A 67 14.35 -8.90 19.47
C ALA A 67 14.96 -7.79 18.61
N GLY A 68 15.25 -8.06 17.34
CA GLY A 68 15.70 -7.05 16.37
C GLY A 68 14.68 -5.93 16.22
N LEU A 69 13.41 -6.28 15.96
CA LEU A 69 12.33 -5.30 15.82
C LEU A 69 12.17 -4.41 17.06
N ALA A 70 12.27 -4.97 18.27
CA ALA A 70 12.18 -4.22 19.52
C ALA A 70 13.31 -3.18 19.69
N HIS A 71 14.46 -3.39 19.03
CA HIS A 71 15.59 -2.45 19.02
C HIS A 71 15.60 -1.55 17.77
N GLY A 72 14.56 -1.60 16.94
CA GLY A 72 14.46 -0.85 15.68
C GLY A 72 15.28 -1.44 14.53
N ASP A 73 15.82 -2.66 14.68
CA ASP A 73 16.49 -3.36 13.60
C ASP A 73 15.47 -4.16 12.77
N LEU A 74 15.19 -3.64 11.57
CA LEU A 74 14.32 -4.29 10.58
C LEU A 74 15.07 -5.34 9.74
N GLY A 75 16.38 -5.49 9.94
CA GLY A 75 17.25 -6.37 9.18
C GLY A 75 17.59 -5.86 7.78
N ARG A 76 18.02 -6.80 6.94
CA ARG A 76 18.41 -6.55 5.55
C ARG A 76 17.51 -7.30 4.58
N SER A 77 17.28 -6.71 3.42
CA SER A 77 16.58 -7.36 2.32
C SER A 77 17.41 -8.52 1.77
N TYR A 78 16.85 -9.73 1.74
CA TYR A 78 17.52 -10.90 1.13
C TYR A 78 17.78 -10.74 -0.37
N MET A 79 17.01 -9.90 -1.06
CA MET A 79 17.16 -9.68 -2.50
C MET A 79 18.20 -8.62 -2.85
N THR A 80 18.34 -7.58 -2.02
CA THR A 80 19.19 -6.41 -2.35
C THR A 80 20.35 -6.21 -1.39
N GLY A 81 20.39 -6.93 -0.26
CA GLY A 81 21.39 -6.75 0.80
C GLY A 81 21.28 -5.42 1.58
N ARG A 82 20.41 -4.50 1.16
CA ARG A 82 20.21 -3.19 1.77
C ARG A 82 19.45 -3.30 3.08
N ARG A 83 19.68 -2.35 4.01
CA ARG A 83 18.89 -2.25 5.24
C ARG A 83 17.43 -1.96 4.87
N VAL A 84 16.50 -2.69 5.48
CA VAL A 84 15.07 -2.54 5.20
C VAL A 84 14.58 -1.12 5.55
N ALA A 85 15.11 -0.53 6.63
CA ALA A 85 14.80 0.84 7.02
C ALA A 85 15.12 1.88 5.93
N ASP A 86 16.26 1.75 5.24
CA ASP A 86 16.63 2.67 4.15
C ASP A 86 15.68 2.52 2.95
N VAL A 87 15.36 1.28 2.59
CA VAL A 87 14.44 0.98 1.48
C VAL A 87 13.05 1.54 1.77
N ILE A 88 12.56 1.41 3.01
CA ILE A 88 11.29 2.01 3.42
C ILE A 88 11.39 3.53 3.36
N ALA A 89 12.42 4.12 3.96
CA ALA A 89 12.61 5.57 4.02
C ALA A 89 12.64 6.23 2.63
N GLU A 90 13.22 5.57 1.63
CA GLU A 90 13.21 6.05 0.23
C GLU A 90 11.81 6.07 -0.40
N ARG A 91 10.90 5.20 0.05
CA ARG A 91 9.54 5.08 -0.50
C ARG A 91 8.52 5.94 0.23
N VAL A 92 8.73 6.22 1.52
CA VAL A 92 7.80 7.01 2.34
C VAL A 92 7.41 8.34 1.69
N PRO A 93 8.33 9.18 1.18
CA PRO A 93 7.95 10.47 0.59
C PRO A 93 7.01 10.34 -0.60
N ALA A 94 7.23 9.34 -1.47
CA ALA A 94 6.39 9.10 -2.63
C ALA A 94 4.98 8.65 -2.21
N THR A 95 4.88 7.73 -1.24
CA THR A 95 3.60 7.28 -0.70
C THR A 95 2.85 8.40 0.00
N ALA A 96 3.55 9.20 0.81
CA ALA A 96 2.95 10.35 1.51
C ALA A 96 2.45 11.41 0.53
N LEU A 97 3.23 11.74 -0.50
CA LEU A 97 2.82 12.67 -1.54
C LEU A 97 1.60 12.16 -2.31
N LEU A 98 1.60 10.89 -2.72
CA LEU A 98 0.47 10.27 -3.39
C LEU A 98 -0.79 10.29 -2.53
N ALA A 99 -0.68 9.90 -1.26
CA ALA A 99 -1.81 9.93 -0.32
C ALA A 99 -2.34 11.37 -0.15
N ALA A 100 -1.45 12.34 0.11
CA ALA A 100 -1.82 13.73 0.32
C ALA A 100 -2.54 14.33 -0.90
N VAL A 101 -2.01 14.11 -2.11
CA VAL A 101 -2.59 14.64 -3.35
C VAL A 101 -3.93 13.96 -3.64
N SER A 102 -4.01 12.64 -3.51
CA SER A 102 -5.24 11.88 -3.78
C SER A 102 -6.37 12.29 -2.84
N LEU A 103 -6.07 12.36 -1.53
CA LEU A 103 -7.02 12.78 -0.50
C LEU A 103 -7.47 14.22 -0.72
N SER A 104 -6.52 15.14 -0.98
CA SER A 104 -6.86 16.55 -1.20
C SER A 104 -7.74 16.74 -2.43
N LEU A 105 -7.41 16.08 -3.54
CA LEU A 105 -8.21 16.15 -4.77
C LEU A 105 -9.61 15.58 -4.56
N GLY A 106 -9.72 14.37 -4.00
CA GLY A 106 -11.00 13.72 -3.75
C GLY A 106 -11.86 14.51 -2.76
N PHE A 107 -11.28 14.94 -1.65
CA PHE A 107 -11.97 15.70 -0.62
C PHE A 107 -12.46 17.06 -1.14
N LEU A 108 -11.60 17.86 -1.75
CA LEU A 108 -11.97 19.21 -2.21
C LEU A 108 -13.03 19.15 -3.31
N ALA A 109 -12.86 18.27 -4.30
CA ALA A 109 -13.84 18.08 -5.36
C ALA A 109 -15.17 17.54 -4.80
N GLY A 110 -15.09 16.55 -3.90
CA GLY A 110 -16.25 15.93 -3.28
C GLY A 110 -17.04 16.93 -2.43
N LEU A 111 -16.34 17.79 -1.68
CA LEU A 111 -16.94 18.84 -0.87
C LEU A 111 -17.73 19.83 -1.73
N VAL A 112 -17.13 20.35 -2.81
CA VAL A 112 -17.79 21.32 -3.71
C VAL A 112 -19.04 20.70 -4.34
N VAL A 113 -18.92 19.48 -4.87
CA VAL A 113 -20.04 18.80 -5.52
C VAL A 113 -21.12 18.42 -4.50
N GLY A 114 -20.74 17.94 -3.32
CA GLY A 114 -21.67 17.56 -2.25
C GLY A 114 -22.51 18.73 -1.73
N ILE A 115 -21.91 19.92 -1.59
CA ILE A 115 -22.65 21.15 -1.23
C ILE A 115 -23.62 21.52 -2.36
N ALA A 116 -23.16 21.48 -3.62
CA ALA A 116 -23.98 21.84 -4.76
C ALA A 116 -25.20 20.92 -4.94
N THR A 117 -25.02 19.60 -4.74
CA THR A 117 -26.12 18.63 -4.82
C THR A 117 -27.06 18.74 -3.62
N ALA A 118 -26.54 19.02 -2.41
CA ALA A 118 -27.38 19.23 -1.22
C ALA A 118 -28.32 20.43 -1.38
N ALA A 119 -27.83 21.51 -1.99
CA ALA A 119 -28.63 22.71 -2.26
C ALA A 119 -29.71 22.49 -3.33
N ARG A 120 -29.55 21.48 -4.19
CA ARG A 120 -30.46 21.18 -5.31
C ARG A 120 -30.78 19.68 -5.39
N ARG A 121 -31.43 19.16 -4.34
CA ARG A 121 -31.84 17.76 -4.26
C ARG A 121 -32.70 17.35 -5.44
N GLY A 122 -32.42 16.16 -5.99
CA GLY A 122 -33.14 15.63 -7.15
C GLY A 122 -32.79 16.29 -8.49
N SER A 123 -31.81 17.20 -8.52
CA SER A 123 -31.28 17.74 -9.78
C SER A 123 -30.56 16.66 -10.60
N ALA A 124 -30.39 16.90 -11.90
CA ALA A 124 -29.64 15.98 -12.77
C ALA A 124 -28.20 15.72 -12.27
N ILE A 125 -27.56 16.72 -11.64
CA ILE A 125 -26.22 16.58 -11.07
C ILE A 125 -26.25 15.65 -9.83
N ASP A 126 -27.25 15.80 -8.96
CA ASP A 126 -27.43 14.92 -7.79
C ASP A 126 -27.63 13.46 -8.23
N VAL A 127 -28.49 13.23 -9.23
CA VAL A 127 -28.70 11.89 -9.80
C VAL A 127 -27.42 11.35 -10.44
N ALA A 128 -26.68 12.16 -11.21
CA ALA A 128 -25.43 11.75 -11.82
C ALA A 128 -24.35 11.36 -10.79
N VAL A 129 -24.23 12.13 -9.69
CA VAL A 129 -23.30 11.83 -8.60
C VAL A 129 -23.72 10.57 -7.85
N LEU A 130 -25.02 10.37 -7.63
CA LEU A 130 -25.54 9.14 -7.03
C LEU A 130 -25.18 7.91 -7.88
N VAL A 131 -25.49 7.94 -9.18
CA VAL A 131 -25.17 6.85 -10.11
C VAL A 131 -23.67 6.63 -10.19
N GLY A 132 -22.89 7.69 -10.30
CA GLY A 132 -21.43 7.63 -10.30
C GLY A 132 -20.87 7.00 -9.03
N THR A 133 -21.45 7.30 -7.87
CA THR A 133 -21.06 6.68 -6.59
C THR A 133 -21.33 5.19 -6.58
N LEU A 134 -22.52 4.77 -7.04
CA LEU A 134 -22.88 3.34 -7.11
C LEU A 134 -21.91 2.57 -8.03
N VAL A 135 -21.59 3.13 -9.19
CA VAL A 135 -20.61 2.54 -10.12
C VAL A 135 -19.22 2.52 -9.51
N GLY A 136 -18.76 3.66 -8.97
CA GLY A 136 -17.42 3.79 -8.41
C GLY A 136 -17.15 2.82 -7.26
N LEU A 137 -18.10 2.68 -6.33
CA LEU A 137 -17.99 1.75 -5.21
C LEU A 137 -18.08 0.27 -5.62
N SER A 138 -18.70 -0.01 -6.77
CA SER A 138 -18.82 -1.38 -7.29
C SER A 138 -17.57 -1.83 -8.06
N LEU A 139 -16.74 -0.89 -8.52
CA LEU A 139 -15.55 -1.20 -9.29
C LEU A 139 -14.32 -1.36 -8.38
N PRO A 140 -13.54 -2.44 -8.54
CA PRO A 140 -12.28 -2.56 -7.84
C PRO A 140 -11.32 -1.43 -8.24
N THR A 141 -10.66 -0.80 -7.26
CA THR A 141 -9.74 0.31 -7.50
C THR A 141 -8.63 -0.04 -8.50
N PHE A 142 -8.09 -1.26 -8.42
CA PHE A 142 -7.06 -1.72 -9.34
C PHE A 142 -7.58 -1.82 -10.78
N TRP A 143 -8.85 -2.18 -10.96
CA TRP A 143 -9.46 -2.30 -12.28
C TRP A 143 -9.67 -0.92 -12.92
N LEU A 144 -10.18 0.05 -12.14
CA LEU A 144 -10.25 1.44 -12.56
C LEU A 144 -8.87 2.00 -12.93
N GLY A 145 -7.86 1.76 -12.09
CA GLY A 145 -6.49 2.18 -12.35
C GLY A 145 -5.96 1.61 -13.67
N ASN A 146 -6.19 0.32 -13.93
CA ASN A 146 -5.79 -0.33 -15.19
C ASN A 146 -6.49 0.28 -16.41
N LEU A 147 -7.79 0.59 -16.31
CA LEU A 147 -8.51 1.26 -17.40
C LEU A 147 -7.97 2.66 -17.68
N LEU A 148 -7.69 3.43 -16.63
CA LEU A 148 -7.13 4.77 -16.76
C LEU A 148 -5.72 4.71 -17.38
N ILE A 149 -4.87 3.77 -16.96
CA ILE A 149 -3.56 3.54 -17.59
C ILE A 149 -3.73 3.15 -19.08
N TYR A 150 -4.64 2.22 -19.39
CA TYR A 150 -4.89 1.81 -20.77
C TYR A 150 -5.36 2.98 -21.65
N GLY A 151 -6.29 3.79 -21.15
CA GLY A 151 -6.81 4.96 -21.88
C GLY A 151 -5.77 6.06 -22.03
N PHE A 152 -5.24 6.56 -20.93
CA PHE A 152 -4.41 7.77 -20.93
C PHE A 152 -2.94 7.52 -21.27
N SER A 153 -2.38 6.36 -20.90
CA SER A 153 -0.98 6.05 -21.16
C SER A 153 -0.78 5.23 -22.43
N TYR A 154 -1.60 4.21 -22.67
CA TYR A 154 -1.42 3.33 -23.84
C TYR A 154 -2.09 3.88 -25.10
N ARG A 155 -3.39 4.22 -25.05
CA ARG A 155 -4.14 4.70 -26.22
C ARG A 155 -3.82 6.15 -26.56
N LEU A 156 -3.94 7.06 -25.59
CA LEU A 156 -3.75 8.50 -25.79
C LEU A 156 -2.30 8.94 -25.68
N LYS A 157 -1.43 8.15 -25.02
CA LYS A 157 -0.01 8.48 -24.80
C LYS A 157 0.23 9.85 -24.15
N LEU A 158 -0.73 10.31 -23.34
CA LEU A 158 -0.68 11.61 -22.66
C LEU A 158 0.13 11.54 -21.37
N LEU A 159 0.05 10.40 -20.68
CA LEU A 159 0.63 10.21 -19.35
C LEU A 159 1.58 9.01 -19.37
N PRO A 160 2.61 9.00 -18.52
CA PRO A 160 3.53 7.87 -18.42
C PRO A 160 2.77 6.60 -17.98
N LEU A 161 3.25 5.43 -18.42
CA LEU A 161 2.67 4.13 -18.04
C LEU A 161 2.93 3.79 -16.56
N GLY A 162 4.04 4.25 -16.01
CA GLY A 162 4.46 3.99 -14.65
C GLY A 162 5.87 4.53 -14.43
N GLY A 163 6.31 4.56 -13.17
CA GLY A 163 7.59 5.12 -12.78
C GLY A 163 7.46 6.16 -11.67
N TYR A 164 8.55 6.88 -11.44
CA TYR A 164 8.68 7.88 -10.39
C TYR A 164 9.58 9.03 -10.86
N GLY A 165 9.41 10.23 -10.28
CA GLY A 165 10.34 11.35 -10.44
C GLY A 165 9.77 12.62 -11.09
N THR A 166 8.67 12.52 -11.84
CA THR A 166 7.98 13.71 -12.37
C THR A 166 6.52 13.74 -11.94
N VAL A 167 5.92 14.93 -11.89
CA VAL A 167 4.51 15.12 -11.52
C VAL A 167 3.56 14.31 -12.40
N TRP A 168 3.92 14.08 -13.67
CA TRP A 168 3.12 13.27 -14.60
C TRP A 168 2.95 11.81 -14.16
N HIS A 169 3.93 11.24 -13.44
CA HIS A 169 3.82 9.89 -12.88
C HIS A 169 2.83 9.82 -11.70
N LEU A 170 2.50 10.97 -11.11
CA LEU A 170 1.57 11.06 -9.99
C LEU A 170 0.11 11.18 -10.42
N VAL A 171 -0.15 11.79 -11.59
CA VAL A 171 -1.50 12.15 -12.04
C VAL A 171 -2.44 10.95 -12.10
N LEU A 172 -2.04 9.86 -12.76
CA LEU A 172 -2.91 8.70 -12.92
C LEU A 172 -3.17 7.95 -11.61
N PRO A 173 -2.14 7.58 -10.82
CA PRO A 173 -2.37 6.97 -9.51
C PRO A 173 -3.21 7.87 -8.60
N ALA A 174 -2.93 9.17 -8.57
CA ALA A 174 -3.66 10.10 -7.71
C ALA A 174 -5.12 10.26 -8.14
N ALA A 175 -5.39 10.40 -9.44
CA ALA A 175 -6.75 10.47 -9.96
C ALA A 175 -7.53 9.18 -9.68
N THR A 176 -6.89 8.01 -9.86
CA THR A 176 -7.51 6.71 -9.58
C THR A 176 -8.01 6.63 -8.15
N LEU A 177 -7.18 7.02 -7.18
CA LEU A 177 -7.55 7.04 -5.77
C LEU A 177 -8.57 8.15 -5.46
N ALA A 178 -8.34 9.34 -6.00
CA ALA A 178 -9.19 10.52 -5.76
C ALA A 178 -10.62 10.33 -6.25
N ILE A 179 -10.88 9.57 -7.32
CA ILE A 179 -12.24 9.31 -7.82
C ILE A 179 -13.11 8.60 -6.77
N LEU A 180 -12.54 7.63 -6.05
CA LEU A 180 -13.28 6.91 -5.01
C LEU A 180 -13.56 7.81 -3.80
N GLU A 181 -12.52 8.52 -3.35
CA GLU A 181 -12.63 9.50 -2.27
C GLU A 181 -13.65 10.59 -2.61
N PHE A 182 -13.64 11.06 -3.87
CA PHE A 182 -14.59 12.05 -4.38
C PHE A 182 -16.04 11.63 -4.18
N PHE A 183 -16.41 10.42 -4.62
CA PHE A 183 -17.79 9.94 -4.50
C PHE A 183 -18.19 9.73 -3.03
N PHE A 184 -17.28 9.21 -2.22
CA PHE A 184 -17.49 9.05 -0.79
C PHE A 184 -17.77 10.41 -0.12
N TYR A 185 -16.89 11.40 -0.31
CA TYR A 185 -17.03 12.72 0.30
C TYR A 185 -18.20 13.52 -0.25
N ALA A 186 -18.49 13.44 -1.56
CA ALA A 186 -19.66 14.10 -2.15
C ALA A 186 -20.97 13.62 -1.52
N ARG A 187 -21.13 12.31 -1.33
CA ARG A 187 -22.32 11.75 -0.66
C ARG A 187 -22.35 12.05 0.82
N PHE A 188 -21.21 11.94 1.50
CA PHE A 188 -21.10 12.27 2.92
C PHE A 188 -21.53 13.72 3.19
N VAL A 189 -21.04 14.68 2.42
CA VAL A 189 -21.42 16.10 2.56
C VAL A 189 -22.88 16.30 2.22
N HIS A 190 -23.36 15.71 1.11
CA HIS A 190 -24.77 15.81 0.70
C HIS A 190 -25.75 15.38 1.81
N THR A 191 -25.45 14.28 2.52
CA THR A 191 -26.32 13.74 3.57
C THR A 191 -26.25 14.49 4.90
N ASN A 192 -25.17 15.23 5.16
CA ASN A 192 -24.97 15.95 6.42
C ASN A 192 -25.36 17.43 6.35
N VAL A 193 -25.38 18.04 5.15
CA VAL A 193 -25.62 19.47 4.97
C VAL A 193 -27.09 19.82 4.66
N GLY A 194 -27.91 18.86 4.24
CA GLY A 194 -29.34 19.08 3.99
C GLY A 194 -30.23 18.05 4.65
#